data_AF-A0A962BFE0-F1
#
_entry.id   AF-A0A962BFE0-F1
#
_cell.length_a   1.000
_cell.length_b   1.000
_cell.length_c   1.000
_cell.angle_alpha   90.00
_cell.angle_beta   90.00
_cell.angle_gamma   90.00
#
_symmetry.space_group_name_H-M   'P 1'
#
loop_
_entity.id
_entity.type
_entity.pdbx_description
1 polymer ?
#
loop_
_entity_poly.entity_id
_entity_poly.type
_entity_poly.pdbx_seq_one_letter_code
_entity_poly.pdbx_strand_id
1 'polypeptide(L)'
;MNNEIKNLNFSHWQMAQNGVWEEALEVEEHPNGDGVLKIENWLLNAAEDVAIEAFFGNKLANDFCFLGIRVASLTKGSQKSLIMCLIESIDREDSFDSAIKKIELVLRQTISVESKNGIFNRSPEFLELGVEGFWKTFGSYIVWTEGKEKAKSIEDININAPQLLKKLERHVMLEHAWKKPLPMWLAIPVSRSAERGYVFDEKKYNELIESVLKK
;
A
#
# COMPACT_ATOMS: atom_id res chain seq x y z
N MET A 1 -0.67 2.88 15.69
CA MET A 1 -1.04 3.33 14.33
C MET A 1 -1.42 4.79 14.48
N ASN A 2 -0.83 5.70 13.69
CA ASN A 2 -1.01 7.14 13.85
C ASN A 2 -2.51 7.51 13.82
N ASN A 3 -2.98 8.41 14.70
CA ASN A 3 -4.40 8.78 14.77
C ASN A 3 -4.86 9.53 13.51
N GLU A 4 -3.94 10.14 12.77
CA GLU A 4 -4.24 10.90 11.54
C GLU A 4 -4.78 10.02 10.42
N ILE A 5 -4.20 8.83 10.21
CA ILE A 5 -4.60 7.95 9.10
C ILE A 5 -5.97 7.29 9.32
N LYS A 6 -6.42 7.16 10.57
CA LYS A 6 -7.65 6.43 10.91
C LYS A 6 -8.92 7.08 10.36
N ASN A 7 -8.86 8.40 10.13
CA ASN A 7 -10.00 9.20 9.67
C ASN A 7 -9.97 9.46 8.16
N LEU A 8 -8.99 8.91 7.45
CA LEU A 8 -8.93 9.04 5.99
C LEU A 8 -10.02 8.17 5.37
N ASN A 9 -10.83 8.76 4.51
CA ASN A 9 -11.87 8.03 3.79
C ASN A 9 -11.29 7.34 2.57
N PHE A 10 -11.90 6.22 2.20
CA PHE A 10 -11.60 5.52 0.96
C PHE A 10 -11.75 6.46 -0.24
N SER A 11 -10.83 6.33 -1.20
CA SER A 11 -10.80 7.13 -2.43
C SER A 11 -11.00 6.27 -3.67
N HIS A 12 -10.18 5.25 -3.87
CA HIS A 12 -10.26 4.39 -5.05
C HIS A 12 -9.44 3.12 -4.86
N TRP A 13 -9.71 2.17 -5.74
CA TRP A 13 -8.89 0.98 -5.92
C TRP A 13 -7.96 1.17 -7.11
N GLN A 14 -6.79 0.55 -7.07
CA GLN A 14 -6.00 0.30 -8.28
C GLN A 14 -5.42 -1.11 -8.27
N MET A 15 -5.17 -1.64 -9.46
CA MET A 15 -4.58 -2.96 -9.65
C MET A 15 -3.38 -2.89 -10.58
N ALA A 16 -2.34 -3.65 -10.25
CA ALA A 16 -1.15 -3.78 -11.08
C ALA A 16 -0.75 -5.24 -11.24
N GLN A 17 0.07 -5.49 -12.27
CA GLN A 17 0.64 -6.79 -12.54
C GLN A 17 2.16 -6.72 -12.72
N ASN A 18 2.87 -7.78 -12.37
CA ASN A 18 4.33 -7.89 -12.45
C ASN A 18 5.08 -6.75 -11.71
N GLY A 19 4.45 -6.17 -10.69
CA GLY A 19 4.99 -5.01 -9.95
C GLY A 19 5.11 -3.71 -10.76
N VAL A 20 4.40 -3.58 -11.88
CA VAL A 20 4.40 -2.36 -12.73
C VAL A 20 3.19 -1.49 -12.37
N TRP A 21 3.41 -0.46 -11.56
CA TRP A 21 2.37 0.47 -11.13
C TRP A 21 2.16 1.64 -12.09
N GLU A 22 3.14 1.91 -12.95
CA GLU A 22 3.07 2.93 -13.99
C GLU A 22 1.92 2.68 -15.00
N GLU A 23 1.45 1.44 -15.09
CA GLU A 23 0.37 0.98 -15.96
C GLU A 23 -0.83 0.42 -15.18
N ALA A 24 -0.99 0.84 -13.91
CA ALA A 24 -2.05 0.34 -13.05
C ALA A 24 -3.45 0.62 -13.63
N LEU A 25 -4.34 -0.36 -13.48
CA LEU A 25 -5.76 -0.17 -13.74
C LEU A 25 -6.39 0.49 -12.51
N GLU A 26 -6.72 1.78 -12.63
CA GLU A 26 -7.61 2.44 -11.68
C GLU A 26 -9.03 1.87 -11.80
N VAL A 27 -9.62 1.59 -10.66
CA VAL A 27 -10.97 1.02 -10.53
C VAL A 27 -11.88 2.08 -9.93
N GLU A 28 -13.03 2.27 -10.58
CA GLU A 28 -14.07 3.17 -10.11
C GLU A 28 -14.53 2.79 -8.70
N GLU A 29 -14.88 3.78 -7.88
CA GLU A 29 -15.31 3.58 -6.49
C GLU A 29 -16.43 2.53 -6.35
N HIS A 30 -17.35 2.51 -7.31
CA HIS A 30 -18.45 1.55 -7.39
C HIS A 30 -18.63 1.10 -8.84
N PRO A 31 -17.90 0.07 -9.29
CA PRO A 31 -18.02 -0.39 -10.66
C PRO A 31 -19.44 -0.91 -10.90
N ASN A 32 -20.12 -0.34 -11.90
CA ASN A 32 -21.41 -0.85 -12.37
C ASN A 32 -21.20 -2.00 -13.37
N GLY A 33 -22.26 -2.50 -14.01
CA GLY A 33 -22.18 -3.66 -14.93
C GLY A 33 -21.00 -3.62 -15.90
N ASP A 34 -20.77 -2.50 -16.60
CA ASP A 34 -19.66 -2.35 -17.53
C ASP A 34 -18.29 -2.25 -16.82
N GLY A 35 -18.25 -1.56 -15.68
CA GLY A 35 -17.05 -1.47 -14.83
C GLY A 35 -16.63 -2.82 -14.27
N VAL A 36 -17.58 -3.64 -13.82
CA VAL A 36 -17.36 -5.01 -13.33
C VAL A 36 -16.81 -5.87 -14.47
N LEU A 37 -17.45 -5.84 -15.65
CA LEU A 37 -16.97 -6.58 -16.82
C LEU A 37 -15.54 -6.18 -17.23
N LYS A 38 -15.19 -4.89 -17.13
CA LYS A 38 -13.83 -4.40 -17.39
C LYS A 38 -12.82 -5.00 -16.42
N ILE A 39 -13.14 -5.03 -15.12
CA ILE A 39 -12.28 -5.60 -14.08
C ILE A 39 -12.13 -7.11 -14.30
N GLU A 40 -13.23 -7.82 -14.53
CA GLU A 40 -13.21 -9.26 -14.78
C GLU A 40 -12.37 -9.60 -16.01
N ASN A 41 -12.54 -8.85 -17.12
CA ASN A 41 -11.75 -9.05 -18.32
C ASN A 41 -10.27 -8.74 -18.10
N TRP A 42 -9.95 -7.70 -17.32
CA TRP A 42 -8.56 -7.41 -16.96
C TRP A 42 -7.94 -8.57 -16.17
N LEU A 43 -8.64 -9.08 -15.15
CA LEU A 43 -8.17 -10.19 -14.30
C LEU A 43 -7.99 -11.50 -15.08
N LEU A 44 -8.86 -11.77 -16.06
CA LEU A 44 -8.75 -12.93 -16.95
C LEU A 44 -7.47 -12.89 -17.79
N ASN A 45 -7.05 -11.69 -18.19
CA ASN A 45 -5.87 -11.48 -19.05
C ASN A 45 -4.61 -11.09 -18.25
N ALA A 46 -4.73 -10.86 -16.94
CA ALA A 46 -3.61 -10.45 -16.10
C ALA A 46 -2.58 -11.58 -15.93
N ALA A 47 -1.31 -11.21 -15.81
CA ALA A 47 -0.20 -12.09 -15.43
C ALA A 47 -0.43 -12.72 -14.05
N GLU A 48 0.34 -13.74 -13.68
CA GLU A 48 0.17 -14.43 -12.38
C GLU A 48 0.44 -13.50 -11.19
N ASP A 49 1.45 -12.63 -11.30
CA ASP A 49 1.77 -11.64 -10.27
C ASP A 49 0.81 -10.46 -10.34
N VAL A 50 -0.22 -10.47 -9.49
CA VAL A 50 -1.22 -9.39 -9.38
C VAL A 50 -1.19 -8.80 -7.98
N ALA A 51 -1.36 -7.49 -7.91
CA ALA A 51 -1.57 -6.72 -6.69
C ALA A 51 -2.77 -5.78 -6.82
N ILE A 52 -3.43 -5.53 -5.69
CA ILE A 52 -4.50 -4.54 -5.55
C ILE A 52 -4.17 -3.59 -4.40
N GLU A 53 -4.46 -2.30 -4.56
CA GLU A 53 -4.28 -1.26 -3.56
C GLU A 53 -5.56 -0.46 -3.32
N ALA A 54 -5.93 -0.29 -2.05
CA ALA A 54 -6.94 0.67 -1.61
C ALA A 54 -6.27 1.98 -1.22
N PHE A 55 -6.66 3.08 -1.85
CA PHE A 55 -6.21 4.43 -1.53
C PHE A 55 -7.18 5.12 -0.57
N PHE A 56 -6.63 5.85 0.39
CA PHE A 56 -7.38 6.59 1.40
C PHE A 56 -6.89 8.03 1.48
N GLY A 57 -7.81 8.96 1.67
CA GLY A 57 -7.50 10.38 1.84
C GLY A 57 -7.35 11.15 0.52
N ASN A 58 -6.74 12.32 0.61
CA ASN A 58 -6.60 13.23 -0.52
C ASN A 58 -5.12 13.47 -0.85
N LYS A 59 -4.67 12.91 -1.99
CA LYS A 59 -3.30 13.08 -2.50
C LYS A 59 -2.90 14.56 -2.62
N LEU A 60 -3.82 15.43 -3.03
CA LEU A 60 -3.54 16.87 -3.18
C LEU A 60 -3.30 17.58 -1.84
N ALA A 61 -3.90 17.08 -0.77
CA ALA A 61 -3.70 17.60 0.58
C ALA A 61 -2.44 17.03 1.26
N ASN A 62 -1.71 16.11 0.61
CA ASN A 62 -0.63 15.32 1.19
C ASN A 62 -1.04 14.54 2.45
N ASP A 63 -2.34 14.25 2.56
CA ASP A 63 -2.94 13.50 3.66
C ASP A 63 -3.64 12.29 3.07
N PHE A 64 -2.83 11.30 2.73
CA PHE A 64 -3.26 10.07 2.10
C PHE A 64 -2.37 8.90 2.49
N CYS A 65 -2.89 7.70 2.34
CA CYS A 65 -2.13 6.46 2.44
C CYS A 65 -2.73 5.44 1.47
N PHE A 66 -2.05 4.32 1.28
CA PHE A 66 -2.67 3.19 0.58
C PHE A 66 -2.28 1.85 1.22
N LEU A 67 -3.20 0.90 1.13
CA LEU A 67 -3.00 -0.46 1.57
C LEU A 67 -2.99 -1.40 0.36
N GLY A 68 -1.88 -2.09 0.15
CA GLY A 68 -1.73 -3.06 -0.92
C GLY A 68 -1.73 -4.51 -0.45
N ILE A 69 -2.20 -5.38 -1.33
CA ILE A 69 -2.23 -6.84 -1.17
C ILE A 69 -1.78 -7.46 -2.48
N ARG A 70 -0.74 -8.30 -2.42
CA ARG A 70 -0.28 -9.11 -3.55
C ARG A 70 -0.90 -10.49 -3.47
N VAL A 71 -1.57 -10.89 -4.55
CA VAL A 71 -2.35 -12.15 -4.63
C VAL A 71 -1.68 -13.19 -5.51
N ALA A 72 -0.41 -12.98 -5.88
CA ALA A 72 0.37 -13.82 -6.78
C ALA A 72 0.42 -15.31 -6.40
N SER A 73 0.37 -15.63 -5.10
CA SER A 73 0.42 -17.02 -4.61
C SER A 73 -0.92 -17.77 -4.73
N LEU A 74 -1.99 -17.11 -5.16
CA LEU A 74 -3.32 -17.72 -5.30
C LEU A 74 -3.56 -18.21 -6.73
N THR A 75 -4.44 -19.20 -6.88
CA THR A 75 -4.94 -19.60 -8.21
C THR A 75 -5.67 -18.44 -8.88
N LYS A 76 -5.73 -18.41 -10.22
CA LYS A 76 -6.44 -17.35 -10.97
C LYS A 76 -7.89 -17.17 -10.52
N GLY A 77 -8.61 -18.27 -10.28
CA GLY A 77 -9.98 -18.21 -9.74
C GLY A 77 -10.03 -17.54 -8.38
N SER A 78 -9.13 -17.92 -7.46
CA SER A 78 -9.03 -17.33 -6.12
C SER A 78 -8.56 -15.86 -6.15
N GLN A 79 -7.65 -15.48 -7.06
CA GLN A 79 -7.25 -14.08 -7.27
C GLN A 79 -8.46 -13.23 -7.65
N LYS A 80 -9.23 -13.69 -8.65
CA LYS A 80 -10.45 -13.03 -9.09
C LYS A 80 -11.46 -12.89 -7.96
N SER A 81 -11.78 -13.99 -7.27
CA SER A 81 -12.75 -13.97 -6.17
C SER A 81 -12.32 -13.03 -5.05
N LEU A 82 -11.05 -13.08 -4.62
CA LEU A 82 -10.54 -12.21 -3.57
C LEU A 82 -10.63 -10.72 -3.97
N ILE A 83 -10.15 -10.37 -5.17
CA ILE A 83 -10.15 -8.98 -5.65
C ILE A 83 -11.58 -8.44 -5.76
N MET A 84 -12.51 -9.22 -6.35
CA MET A 84 -13.90 -8.79 -6.46
C MET A 84 -14.55 -8.61 -5.09
N CYS A 85 -14.35 -9.55 -4.15
CA CYS A 85 -14.86 -9.40 -2.80
C CYS A 85 -14.27 -8.19 -2.06
N LEU A 86 -13.00 -7.85 -2.28
CA LEU A 86 -12.40 -6.64 -1.71
C LEU A 86 -13.10 -5.39 -2.26
N ILE A 87 -13.23 -5.28 -3.58
CA ILE A 87 -13.86 -4.15 -4.27
C ILE A 87 -15.31 -3.97 -3.83
N GLU A 88 -16.09 -5.06 -3.76
CA GLU A 88 -17.50 -5.04 -3.35
C GLU A 88 -17.70 -4.75 -1.85
N SER A 89 -16.67 -4.97 -1.02
CA SER A 89 -16.80 -4.81 0.43
C SER A 89 -16.64 -3.37 0.91
N ILE A 90 -15.86 -2.55 0.20
CA ILE A 90 -15.49 -1.19 0.67
C ILE A 90 -16.33 -0.15 -0.04
N ASP A 91 -16.91 0.74 0.77
CA ASP A 91 -17.72 1.88 0.32
C ASP A 91 -16.91 3.17 0.42
N ARG A 92 -17.28 4.18 -0.38
CA ARG A 92 -16.67 5.53 -0.33
C ARG A 92 -16.63 6.16 1.06
N GLU A 93 -17.67 5.92 1.85
CA GLU A 93 -17.81 6.46 3.20
C GLU A 93 -17.01 5.67 4.25
N ASP A 94 -16.36 4.56 3.87
CA ASP A 94 -15.50 3.85 4.80
C ASP A 94 -14.27 4.68 5.14
N SER A 95 -14.09 4.91 6.43
CA SER A 95 -12.81 5.32 6.97
C SER A 95 -11.79 4.19 6.85
N PHE A 96 -10.51 4.54 6.93
CA PHE A 96 -9.41 3.59 6.96
C PHE A 96 -9.63 2.47 7.99
N ASP A 97 -10.04 2.82 9.23
CA ASP A 97 -10.29 1.82 10.28
C ASP A 97 -11.47 0.89 9.95
N SER A 98 -12.51 1.38 9.26
CA SER A 98 -13.63 0.56 8.78
C SER A 98 -13.18 -0.37 7.66
N ALA A 99 -12.53 0.19 6.64
CA ALA A 99 -12.02 -0.51 5.48
C ALA A 99 -11.05 -1.64 5.87
N ILE A 100 -10.12 -1.38 6.80
CA ILE A 100 -9.19 -2.41 7.29
C ILE A 100 -9.93 -3.60 7.89
N LYS A 101 -10.97 -3.38 8.69
CA LYS A 101 -11.78 -4.48 9.27
C LYS A 101 -12.49 -5.28 8.18
N LYS A 102 -13.02 -4.60 7.16
CA LYS A 102 -13.67 -5.26 6.02
C LYS A 102 -12.67 -6.08 5.19
N ILE A 103 -11.49 -5.54 4.91
CA ILE A 103 -10.39 -6.25 4.24
C ILE A 103 -9.98 -7.49 5.05
N GLU A 104 -9.81 -7.36 6.37
CA GLU A 104 -9.49 -8.51 7.22
C GLU A 104 -10.58 -9.58 7.18
N LEU A 105 -11.85 -9.19 7.17
CA LEU A 105 -12.97 -10.12 7.05
C LEU A 105 -12.93 -10.88 5.72
N VAL A 106 -12.73 -10.17 4.61
CA VAL A 106 -12.60 -10.77 3.28
C VAL A 106 -11.43 -11.75 3.22
N LEU A 107 -10.26 -11.37 3.76
CA LEU A 107 -9.09 -12.26 3.82
C LEU A 107 -9.37 -13.51 4.65
N ARG A 108 -10.03 -13.40 5.81
CA ARG A 108 -10.40 -14.58 6.63
C ARG A 108 -11.30 -15.56 5.87
N GLN A 109 -12.27 -15.02 5.13
CA GLN A 109 -13.25 -15.83 4.38
C GLN A 109 -12.64 -16.51 3.15
N THR A 110 -11.72 -15.85 2.46
CA THR A 110 -11.19 -16.29 1.17
C THR A 110 -9.93 -17.14 1.27
N ILE A 111 -9.07 -16.89 2.25
CA ILE A 111 -7.77 -17.57 2.40
C ILE A 111 -7.59 -18.24 3.78
N SER A 112 -8.68 -18.41 4.54
CA SER A 112 -8.76 -19.18 5.79
C SER A 112 -7.71 -18.78 6.84
N VAL A 113 -7.61 -17.49 7.13
CA VAL A 113 -6.58 -16.95 8.04
C VAL A 113 -7.10 -16.87 9.47
N GLU A 114 -6.61 -17.76 10.33
CA GLU A 114 -6.86 -17.71 11.78
C GLU A 114 -5.92 -16.71 12.48
N SER A 115 -6.13 -15.40 12.28
CA SER A 115 -5.47 -14.40 13.14
C SER A 115 -6.45 -13.93 14.23
N LYS A 116 -6.28 -14.37 15.48
CA LYS A 116 -7.11 -13.84 16.59
C LYS A 116 -6.87 -12.34 16.84
N ASN A 117 -5.70 -11.83 16.45
CA ASN A 117 -5.26 -10.48 16.80
C ASN A 117 -5.41 -9.47 15.66
N GLY A 118 -5.93 -9.83 14.49
CA GLY A 118 -5.96 -8.93 13.32
C GLY A 118 -4.62 -8.93 12.58
N ILE A 119 -4.65 -8.84 11.26
CA ILE A 119 -3.48 -8.92 10.39
C ILE A 119 -2.61 -7.67 10.52
N PHE A 120 -3.23 -6.51 10.76
CA PHE A 120 -2.55 -5.21 10.83
C PHE A 120 -2.17 -4.77 12.25
N ASN A 121 -2.50 -5.58 13.25
CA ASN A 121 -2.16 -5.30 14.65
C ASN A 121 -0.79 -5.85 15.05
N ARG A 122 -0.17 -6.70 14.24
CA ARG A 122 1.23 -7.12 14.42
C ARG A 122 2.19 -6.09 13.81
N SER A 123 3.40 -6.04 14.32
CA SER A 123 4.48 -5.22 13.73
C SER A 123 4.78 -5.65 12.28
N PRO A 124 5.17 -4.70 11.40
CA PRO A 124 5.64 -5.05 10.06
C PRO A 124 6.91 -5.91 10.12
N GLU A 125 7.12 -6.73 9.10
CA GLU A 125 8.31 -7.56 8.96
C GLU A 125 9.50 -6.77 8.36
N PHE A 126 9.19 -5.72 7.59
CA PHE A 126 10.19 -4.79 7.07
C PHE A 126 9.55 -3.44 6.73
N LEU A 127 10.40 -2.42 6.65
CA LEU A 127 10.04 -1.09 6.18
C LEU A 127 10.84 -0.78 4.91
N GLU A 128 10.16 -0.25 3.90
CA GLU A 128 10.74 0.02 2.59
C GLU A 128 10.36 1.41 2.09
N LEU A 129 11.34 2.12 1.52
CA LEU A 129 11.10 3.37 0.82
C LEU A 129 10.91 3.11 -0.67
N GLY A 130 9.99 3.83 -1.29
CA GLY A 130 9.90 3.91 -2.74
C GLY A 130 9.00 5.07 -3.17
N VAL A 131 8.72 5.15 -4.48
CA VAL A 131 7.98 6.26 -5.07
C VAL A 131 6.62 5.76 -5.53
N GLU A 132 5.56 6.45 -5.10
CA GLU A 132 4.18 6.11 -5.46
C GLU A 132 4.01 6.07 -6.99
N GLY A 133 3.50 4.95 -7.49
CA GLY A 133 3.29 4.72 -8.92
C GLY A 133 4.57 4.47 -9.75
N PHE A 134 5.77 4.57 -9.17
CA PHE A 134 7.04 4.55 -9.92
C PHE A 134 8.09 3.59 -9.33
N TRP A 135 7.64 2.42 -8.89
CA TRP A 135 8.52 1.44 -8.23
C TRP A 135 9.60 0.89 -9.15
N LYS A 136 9.27 0.65 -10.42
CA LYS A 136 10.24 0.17 -11.42
C LYS A 136 11.20 1.25 -11.85
N THR A 137 10.71 2.49 -11.94
CA THR A 137 11.48 3.64 -12.42
C THR A 137 12.53 4.12 -11.42
N PHE A 138 12.16 4.29 -10.15
CA PHE A 138 13.09 4.79 -9.11
C PHE A 138 13.71 3.68 -8.25
N GLY A 139 13.13 2.49 -8.28
CA GLY A 139 13.48 1.40 -7.37
C GLY A 139 13.01 1.67 -5.95
N SER A 140 13.40 0.78 -5.06
CA SER A 140 13.06 0.81 -3.65
C SER A 140 14.26 0.57 -2.76
N TYR A 141 14.12 0.89 -1.48
CA TYR A 141 15.19 0.72 -0.51
C TYR A 141 14.65 0.28 0.85
N ILE A 142 15.00 -0.94 1.26
CA ILE A 142 14.65 -1.49 2.58
C ILE A 142 15.46 -0.73 3.64
N VAL A 143 14.75 0.01 4.48
CA VAL A 143 15.33 0.82 5.55
C VAL A 143 15.33 0.11 6.90
N TRP A 144 14.53 -0.94 7.06
CA TRP A 144 14.50 -1.72 8.30
C TRP A 144 13.91 -3.11 8.07
N THR A 145 14.31 -4.09 8.88
CA THR A 145 13.75 -5.45 8.91
C THR A 145 13.55 -5.87 10.36
N GLU A 146 12.54 -6.70 10.62
CA GLU A 146 12.27 -7.27 11.93
C GLU A 146 13.52 -7.88 12.59
N GLY A 147 13.66 -7.65 13.89
CA GLY A 147 14.83 -8.07 14.67
C GLY A 147 16.03 -7.14 14.59
N LYS A 148 15.99 -6.07 13.78
CA LYS A 148 17.02 -5.01 13.80
C LYS A 148 16.67 -3.93 14.81
N GLU A 149 17.64 -3.51 15.61
CA GLU A 149 17.45 -2.45 16.61
C GLU A 149 17.36 -1.04 16.01
N LYS A 150 17.94 -0.84 14.83
CA LYS A 150 18.03 0.47 14.17
C LYS A 150 17.61 0.38 12.71
N ALA A 151 16.84 1.36 12.26
CA ALA A 151 16.61 1.60 10.84
C ALA A 151 17.80 2.33 10.20
N LYS A 152 17.84 2.33 8.87
CA LYS A 152 18.80 3.11 8.07
C LYS A 152 18.58 4.60 8.32
N SER A 153 19.69 5.31 8.48
CA SER A 153 19.71 6.77 8.60
C SER A 153 19.51 7.46 7.25
N ILE A 154 19.30 8.77 7.26
CA ILE A 154 19.27 9.58 6.03
C ILE A 154 20.60 9.48 5.27
N GLU A 155 21.73 9.42 5.98
CA GLU A 155 23.04 9.25 5.36
C GLU A 155 23.16 7.89 4.65
N ASP A 156 22.64 6.81 5.26
CA ASP A 156 22.57 5.50 4.62
C ASP A 156 21.72 5.54 3.33
N ILE A 157 20.60 6.27 3.34
CA ILE A 157 19.74 6.44 2.17
C ILE A 157 20.46 7.27 1.10
N ASN A 158 21.15 8.34 1.49
CA ASN A 158 21.91 9.19 0.55
C ASN A 158 23.03 8.40 -0.15
N ILE A 159 23.66 7.45 0.54
CA ILE A 159 24.71 6.61 -0.05
C ILE A 159 24.13 5.55 -0.98
N ASN A 160 23.04 4.88 -0.58
CA ASN A 160 22.59 3.65 -1.24
C ASN A 160 21.37 3.84 -2.15
N ALA A 161 20.55 4.86 -1.91
CA ALA A 161 19.37 5.20 -2.69
C ALA A 161 19.16 6.73 -2.79
N PRO A 162 20.18 7.51 -3.22
CA PRO A 162 20.11 8.97 -3.27
C PRO A 162 18.96 9.51 -4.11
N GLN A 163 18.49 8.75 -5.11
CA GLN A 163 17.37 9.13 -5.94
C GLN A 163 16.08 9.36 -5.14
N LEU A 164 15.89 8.67 -4.01
CA LEU A 164 14.71 8.80 -3.14
C LEU A 164 14.74 10.07 -2.28
N LEU A 165 15.90 10.74 -2.16
CA LEU A 165 16.03 12.01 -1.44
C LEU A 165 15.92 13.24 -2.35
N LYS A 166 15.88 13.02 -3.67
CA LYS A 166 15.73 14.11 -4.64
C LYS A 166 14.30 14.66 -4.61
N LYS A 167 14.13 15.82 -5.24
CA LYS A 167 12.81 16.34 -5.56
C LYS A 167 12.19 15.51 -6.69
N LEU A 168 10.99 14.97 -6.47
CA LEU A 168 10.33 14.00 -7.35
C LEU A 168 8.93 14.47 -7.77
N GLU A 169 8.39 13.88 -8.83
CA GLU A 169 7.05 14.18 -9.35
C GLU A 169 5.91 13.51 -8.57
N ARG A 170 6.25 12.53 -7.73
CA ARG A 170 5.33 11.79 -6.85
C ARG A 170 5.88 11.71 -5.44
N HIS A 171 5.03 11.26 -4.53
CA HIS A 171 5.40 11.10 -3.14
C HIS A 171 6.41 9.98 -2.95
N VAL A 172 7.35 10.21 -2.03
CA VAL A 172 8.15 9.13 -1.45
C VAL A 172 7.30 8.53 -0.34
N MET A 173 7.12 7.22 -0.39
CA MET A 173 6.31 6.45 0.55
C MET A 173 7.22 5.62 1.44
N LEU A 174 6.85 5.49 2.72
CA LEU A 174 7.38 4.49 3.61
C LEU A 174 6.32 3.39 3.76
N GLU A 175 6.65 2.21 3.25
CA GLU A 175 5.81 1.03 3.29
C GLU A 175 6.10 0.21 4.55
N HIS A 176 5.05 -0.07 5.31
CA HIS A 176 5.06 -1.05 6.38
C HIS A 176 4.60 -2.37 5.77
N ALA A 177 5.49 -3.36 5.66
CA ALA A 177 5.20 -4.56 4.89
C ALA A 177 5.14 -5.83 5.74
N TRP A 178 4.27 -6.75 5.34
CA TRP A 178 4.09 -8.07 5.95
C TRP A 178 4.06 -9.15 4.86
N LYS A 179 4.63 -10.34 5.10
CA LYS A 179 4.69 -11.40 4.07
C LYS A 179 3.54 -12.40 4.16
N LYS A 180 2.97 -12.57 5.34
CA LYS A 180 1.85 -13.51 5.61
C LYS A 180 0.58 -12.75 5.94
N PRO A 181 -0.63 -13.30 5.78
CA PRO A 181 -0.92 -14.54 5.08
C PRO A 181 -0.68 -14.43 3.57
N LEU A 182 -0.77 -13.20 3.04
CA LEU A 182 -0.28 -12.79 1.73
C LEU A 182 0.69 -11.62 1.92
N PRO A 183 1.57 -11.33 0.95
CA PRO A 183 2.34 -10.10 0.97
C PRO A 183 1.41 -8.88 0.93
N MET A 184 1.57 -7.98 1.89
CA MET A 184 0.75 -6.78 2.04
C MET A 184 1.62 -5.62 2.52
N TRP A 185 1.20 -4.40 2.23
CA TRP A 185 1.89 -3.20 2.67
C TRP A 185 0.92 -2.07 2.98
N LEU A 186 1.29 -1.24 3.95
CA LEU A 186 0.66 0.06 4.22
C LEU A 186 1.68 1.15 3.91
N ALA A 187 1.42 1.92 2.86
CA ALA A 187 2.28 3.01 2.41
C ALA A 187 1.81 4.35 2.99
N ILE A 188 2.72 5.06 3.66
CA ILE A 188 2.47 6.38 4.24
C ILE A 188 3.48 7.38 3.63
N PRO A 189 3.06 8.55 3.13
CA PRO A 189 3.97 9.49 2.49
C PRO A 189 4.97 10.05 3.51
N VAL A 190 6.25 9.98 3.19
CA VAL A 190 7.38 10.62 3.91
C VAL A 190 7.96 11.78 3.12
N SER A 191 7.18 12.34 2.21
CA SER A 191 7.50 13.57 1.50
C SER A 191 6.46 14.65 1.76
N ARG A 192 6.80 15.89 1.39
CA ARG A 192 5.92 17.05 1.44
C ARG A 192 5.86 17.78 0.10
N SER A 193 4.70 18.37 -0.18
CA SER A 193 4.50 19.21 -1.36
C SER A 193 5.44 20.41 -1.35
N ALA A 194 6.03 20.68 -2.50
CA ALA A 194 6.84 21.86 -2.80
C ALA A 194 6.35 22.48 -4.12
N GLU A 195 6.84 23.67 -4.48
CA GLU A 195 6.36 24.46 -5.63
C GLU A 195 6.27 23.69 -6.96
N ARG A 196 7.04 22.60 -7.14
CA ARG A 196 7.01 21.75 -8.36
C ARG A 196 7.32 20.29 -8.07
N GLY A 197 6.49 19.60 -7.29
CA GLY A 197 6.68 18.20 -6.91
C GLY A 197 6.88 18.04 -5.41
N TYR A 198 7.58 16.99 -5.01
CA TYR A 198 7.65 16.54 -3.63
C TYR A 198 9.08 16.39 -3.17
N VAL A 199 9.34 16.77 -1.92
CA VAL A 199 10.65 16.65 -1.29
C VAL A 199 10.55 15.74 -0.07
N PHE A 200 11.58 14.92 0.14
CA PHE A 200 11.66 14.04 1.29
C PHE A 200 11.58 14.85 2.60
N ASP A 201 10.83 14.34 3.57
CA ASP A 201 10.65 14.93 4.89
C ASP A 201 11.31 14.03 5.94
N GLU A 202 12.54 14.40 6.31
CA GLU A 202 13.34 13.64 7.28
C GLU A 202 12.67 13.54 8.65
N LYS A 203 11.96 14.60 9.07
CA LYS A 203 11.26 14.60 10.36
C LYS A 203 10.14 13.57 10.33
N LYS A 204 9.30 13.60 9.29
CA LYS A 204 8.19 12.65 9.13
C LYS A 204 8.68 11.21 9.00
N TYR A 205 9.77 10.98 8.26
CA TYR A 205 10.42 9.68 8.18
C TYR A 205 10.84 9.16 9.56
N ASN A 206 11.59 9.96 10.33
CA ASN A 206 12.08 9.55 11.65
C ASN A 206 10.93 9.29 12.63
N GLU A 207 9.88 10.12 12.62
CA GLU A 207 8.69 9.91 13.46
C GLU A 207 7.98 8.58 13.16
N LEU A 208 7.84 8.22 11.87
CA LEU A 208 7.25 6.94 11.49
C LEU A 208 8.13 5.75 11.86
N ILE A 209 9.45 5.83 11.62
CA ILE A 209 10.40 4.79 12.05
C ILE A 209 10.32 4.56 13.55
N GLU A 210 10.36 5.62 14.36
CA GLU A 210 10.27 5.51 15.82
C GLU A 210 8.97 4.85 16.27
N SER A 211 7.85 5.12 15.58
CA SER A 211 6.55 4.52 15.90
C SER A 211 6.50 2.99 15.70
N VAL A 212 7.41 2.46 14.89
CA VAL A 212 7.58 1.02 14.66
C VAL A 212 8.55 0.43 15.68
N LEU A 213 9.69 1.09 15.93
CA LEU A 213 10.73 0.60 16.83
C LEU A 213 10.34 0.64 18.32
N LYS A 214 9.36 1.46 18.70
CA LYS A 214 8.87 1.60 20.09
C LYS A 214 7.78 0.58 20.48
N LYS A 215 7.34 -0.29 19.56
CA LYS A 215 6.34 -1.33 19.81
C LYS A 215 7.00 -2.67 20.12
#